data_AF-A0A2E8KE77-F1
#
_entry.id   AF-A0A2E8KE77-F1
#
_cell.length_a   1.000
_cell.length_b   1.000
_cell.length_c   1.000
_cell.angle_alpha   90.00
_cell.angle_beta   90.00
_cell.angle_gamma   90.00
#
_symmetry.space_group_name_H-M   'P 1'
#
loop_
_entity.id
_entity.type
_entity.pdbx_description
1 polymer ?
#
loop_
_entity_poly.entity_id
_entity_poly.type
_entity_poly.pdbx_seq_one_letter_code
_entity_poly.pdbx_strand_id
1 'polypeptide(L)'
;MTERNRLVGVIEGFYGRSWSWSARHEYASFIADNNLSVYIYAPKSDIKLRHCWAEPWTDEELSSLQLLAQAFEAKGLAFGIGLSPMGLAELDTGSQAAFNAYRQLDEKLAQIQSLSADLLCILFDDMPSLGDDMARQQLRIVDYVIGKAVADRYIICPSYYSTDPVLDKLFGHRPKAYWRELGQALPAEIDYFWTGEQVCSQDYSDDNLHFIADQLARLPVIWDNYPVNDGAKLSRFLHLQPFKGRSSLINMSAGHLANPMNQPYLSQLPLASLARLYPWLGDADDIGSASHGHEKAAELPWREDAERLLGSALAKSVLKDAAIFSAQGLDGLSEADKQASINHYAGFNSVYANELVEWLTEQYVFDPACLTG
;
A
#
# COMPACT_ATOMS: atom_id res chain seq x y z
N MET A 1 -19.23 0.76 -13.83
CA MET A 1 -18.98 0.37 -12.43
C MET A 1 -19.83 1.26 -11.53
N THR A 2 -20.60 0.68 -10.60
CA THR A 2 -21.24 1.45 -9.53
C THR A 2 -20.17 1.95 -8.55
N GLU A 3 -20.34 3.12 -7.94
CA GLU A 3 -19.38 3.72 -7.00
C GLU A 3 -19.02 2.78 -5.83
N ARG A 4 -19.94 1.89 -5.44
CA ARG A 4 -19.73 0.82 -4.45
C ARG A 4 -18.72 -0.28 -4.83
N ASN A 5 -18.19 -0.29 -6.05
CA ASN A 5 -17.23 -1.29 -6.53
C ASN A 5 -15.77 -0.76 -6.58
N ARG A 6 -15.53 0.47 -6.13
CA ARG A 6 -14.19 1.06 -6.07
C ARG A 6 -13.50 0.65 -4.78
N LEU A 7 -12.30 0.11 -4.92
CA LEU A 7 -11.46 -0.33 -3.80
C LEU A 7 -10.84 0.90 -3.13
N VAL A 8 -11.23 1.20 -1.90
CA VAL A 8 -10.57 2.26 -1.11
C VAL A 8 -10.14 1.65 0.22
N GLY A 9 -8.85 1.66 0.51
CA GLY A 9 -8.35 0.95 1.69
C GLY A 9 -6.82 0.93 1.77
N VAL A 10 -6.30 -0.18 2.27
CA VAL A 10 -4.89 -0.31 2.67
C VAL A 10 -4.20 -1.38 1.85
N ILE A 11 -2.96 -1.11 1.46
CA ILE A 11 -2.01 -2.10 0.96
C ILE A 11 -0.81 -2.12 1.90
N GLU A 12 -0.60 -3.21 2.65
CA GLU A 12 0.59 -3.42 3.46
C GLU A 12 1.76 -3.72 2.51
N GLY A 13 2.36 -2.69 1.90
CA GLY A 13 3.28 -2.84 0.76
C GLY A 13 4.67 -2.22 0.96
N PHE A 14 4.99 -1.84 2.20
CA PHE A 14 6.23 -1.16 2.62
C PHE A 14 7.37 -2.14 2.96
N TYR A 15 8.60 -1.61 2.98
CA TYR A 15 9.82 -2.26 3.45
C TYR A 15 10.08 -2.09 4.95
N GLY A 16 10.89 -2.96 5.52
CA GLY A 16 11.28 -2.91 6.93
C GLY A 16 10.44 -3.78 7.85
N ARG A 17 10.24 -3.31 9.09
CA ARG A 17 9.68 -4.13 10.18
C ARG A 17 8.25 -4.53 9.85
N SER A 18 8.00 -5.84 9.75
CA SER A 18 6.66 -6.40 9.61
C SER A 18 5.75 -5.98 10.76
N TRP A 19 4.48 -5.72 10.44
CA TRP A 19 3.44 -5.58 11.45
C TRP A 19 3.24 -6.89 12.21
N SER A 20 2.84 -6.78 13.49
CA SER A 20 2.42 -7.96 14.25
C SER A 20 1.10 -8.50 13.70
N TRP A 21 0.88 -9.81 13.87
CA TRP A 21 -0.41 -10.42 13.55
C TRP A 21 -1.58 -9.75 14.29
N SER A 22 -1.39 -9.36 15.56
CA SER A 22 -2.41 -8.65 16.33
C SER A 22 -2.81 -7.33 15.67
N ALA A 23 -1.83 -6.53 15.23
CA ALA A 23 -2.10 -5.26 14.55
C ALA A 23 -2.86 -5.50 13.25
N ARG A 24 -2.45 -6.48 12.44
CA ARG A 24 -3.15 -6.85 11.18
C ARG A 24 -4.61 -7.26 11.42
N HIS A 25 -4.89 -8.00 12.48
CA HIS A 25 -6.27 -8.35 12.85
C HIS A 25 -7.09 -7.14 13.29
N GLU A 26 -6.50 -6.21 14.05
CA GLU A 26 -7.17 -4.97 14.46
C GLU A 26 -7.50 -4.07 13.27
N TYR A 27 -6.70 -4.16 12.18
CA TYR A 27 -7.00 -3.46 10.93
C TYR A 27 -8.33 -3.86 10.28
N ALA A 28 -8.83 -5.08 10.50
CA ALA A 28 -10.16 -5.46 10.02
C ALA A 28 -11.28 -4.62 10.67
N SER A 29 -11.17 -4.34 11.98
CA SER A 29 -12.13 -3.46 12.64
C SER A 29 -11.89 -2.00 12.26
N PHE A 30 -10.64 -1.55 12.21
CA PHE A 30 -10.32 -0.19 11.79
C PHE A 30 -10.84 0.15 10.38
N ILE A 31 -10.64 -0.75 9.40
CA ILE A 31 -11.09 -0.53 8.01
C ILE A 31 -12.62 -0.42 7.97
N ALA A 32 -13.33 -1.34 8.62
CA ALA A 32 -14.80 -1.30 8.71
C ALA A 32 -15.31 -0.03 9.42
N ASP A 33 -14.76 0.32 10.57
CA ASP A 33 -15.20 1.47 11.38
C ASP A 33 -14.95 2.83 10.69
N ASN A 34 -14.09 2.85 9.66
CA ASN A 34 -13.79 4.04 8.86
C ASN A 34 -14.39 3.97 7.45
N ASN A 35 -15.30 3.04 7.17
CA ASN A 35 -15.94 2.85 5.86
C ASN A 35 -14.95 2.63 4.69
N LEU A 36 -13.76 2.11 4.98
CA LEU A 36 -12.85 1.58 3.97
C LEU A 36 -13.30 0.16 3.60
N SER A 37 -12.88 -0.34 2.44
CA SER A 37 -13.46 -1.55 1.85
C SER A 37 -12.49 -2.71 1.68
N VAL A 38 -11.18 -2.49 1.82
CA VAL A 38 -10.18 -3.47 1.39
C VAL A 38 -8.86 -3.42 2.16
N TYR A 39 -8.27 -4.59 2.35
CA TYR A 39 -6.90 -4.79 2.81
C TYR A 39 -6.13 -5.73 1.88
N ILE A 40 -4.96 -5.31 1.41
CA ILE A 40 -4.06 -6.15 0.61
C ILE A 40 -2.81 -6.46 1.44
N TYR A 41 -2.57 -7.75 1.69
CA TYR A 41 -1.34 -8.25 2.29
C TYR A 41 -0.26 -8.40 1.20
N ALA A 42 0.71 -7.48 1.18
CA ALA A 42 1.87 -7.53 0.29
C ALA A 42 3.19 -7.07 0.98
N PRO A 43 3.43 -7.39 2.27
CA PRO A 43 4.54 -6.80 2.99
C PRO A 43 5.85 -7.22 2.35
N LYS A 44 6.75 -6.25 2.13
CA LYS A 44 8.01 -6.53 1.44
C LYS A 44 8.95 -7.46 2.23
N SER A 45 8.70 -7.58 3.53
CA SER A 45 9.39 -8.48 4.46
C SER A 45 8.92 -9.94 4.40
N ASP A 46 7.74 -10.24 3.83
CA ASP A 46 7.35 -11.62 3.54
C ASP A 46 8.07 -12.09 2.28
N ILE A 47 9.27 -12.62 2.48
CA ILE A 47 10.16 -13.04 1.39
C ILE A 47 9.54 -14.16 0.54
N LYS A 48 8.59 -14.92 1.08
CA LYS A 48 7.86 -16.01 0.38
C LYS A 48 6.72 -15.52 -0.51
N LEU A 49 6.49 -14.20 -0.54
CA LEU A 49 5.74 -13.50 -1.58
C LEU A 49 6.65 -12.77 -2.57
N ARG A 50 7.97 -12.77 -2.34
CA ARG A 50 8.96 -12.02 -3.13
C ARG A 50 10.12 -12.89 -3.56
N HIS A 51 11.36 -12.60 -3.18
CA HIS A 51 12.53 -13.28 -3.73
C HIS A 51 12.62 -14.79 -3.40
N CYS A 52 11.92 -15.26 -2.37
CA CYS A 52 11.73 -16.67 -2.04
C CYS A 52 10.32 -17.17 -2.37
N TRP A 53 9.62 -16.57 -3.35
CA TRP A 53 8.25 -16.94 -3.74
C TRP A 53 8.06 -18.43 -4.07
N ALA A 54 9.14 -19.08 -4.53
CA ALA A 54 9.15 -20.49 -4.87
C ALA A 54 9.11 -21.42 -3.63
N GLU A 55 9.33 -20.89 -2.43
CA GLU A 55 9.21 -21.62 -1.18
C GLU A 55 7.77 -21.53 -0.65
N PRO A 56 7.15 -22.66 -0.26
CA PRO A 56 5.83 -22.62 0.34
C PRO A 56 5.87 -21.94 1.70
N TRP A 57 4.75 -21.32 2.07
CA TRP A 57 4.54 -20.95 3.46
C TRP A 57 4.52 -22.20 4.33
N THR A 58 5.02 -22.10 5.57
CA THR A 58 4.82 -23.17 6.56
C THR A 58 3.34 -23.24 6.96
N ASP A 59 2.96 -24.33 7.62
CA ASP A 59 1.59 -24.50 8.10
C ASP A 59 1.19 -23.39 9.09
N GLU A 60 2.12 -22.91 9.92
CA GLU A 60 1.89 -21.81 10.86
C GLU A 60 1.71 -20.45 10.16
N GLU A 61 2.53 -20.17 9.16
CA GLU A 61 2.41 -18.95 8.33
C GLU A 61 1.08 -18.95 7.59
N LEU A 62 0.74 -20.07 6.93
CA LEU A 62 -0.52 -20.23 6.21
C LEU A 62 -1.73 -20.12 7.15
N SER A 63 -1.67 -20.75 8.32
CA SER A 63 -2.75 -20.66 9.32
C SER A 63 -2.96 -19.22 9.81
N SER A 64 -1.88 -18.46 9.99
CA SER A 64 -1.96 -17.04 10.39
C SER A 64 -2.61 -16.19 9.30
N LEU A 65 -2.28 -16.44 8.03
CA LEU A 65 -2.91 -15.79 6.87
C LEU A 65 -4.39 -16.15 6.73
N GLN A 66 -4.76 -17.42 6.96
CA GLN A 66 -6.16 -17.86 6.94
C GLN A 66 -6.99 -17.17 8.01
N LEU A 67 -6.47 -17.07 9.24
CA LEU A 67 -7.12 -16.33 10.31
C LEU A 67 -7.27 -14.85 9.96
N LEU A 68 -6.26 -14.26 9.31
CA LEU A 68 -6.32 -12.87 8.87
C LEU A 68 -7.41 -12.67 7.81
N ALA A 69 -7.44 -13.50 6.76
CA ALA A 69 -8.47 -13.46 5.73
C ALA A 69 -9.88 -13.57 6.32
N GLN A 70 -10.09 -14.53 7.23
CA GLN A 70 -11.37 -14.73 7.94
C GLN A 70 -11.78 -13.50 8.76
N ALA A 71 -10.84 -12.76 9.34
CA ALA A 71 -11.15 -11.55 10.11
C ALA A 71 -11.71 -10.43 9.22
N PHE A 72 -11.21 -10.31 7.98
CA PHE A 72 -11.74 -9.37 6.98
C PHE A 72 -13.09 -9.84 6.42
N GLU A 73 -13.20 -11.12 6.08
CA GLU A 73 -14.45 -11.73 5.59
C GLU A 73 -15.59 -11.54 6.61
N ALA A 74 -15.32 -11.78 7.91
CA ALA A 74 -16.31 -11.61 8.98
C ALA A 74 -16.84 -10.17 9.14
N LYS A 75 -16.13 -9.19 8.57
CA LYS A 75 -16.54 -7.78 8.52
C LYS A 75 -17.11 -7.36 7.16
N GLY A 76 -17.21 -8.28 6.20
CA GLY A 76 -17.63 -8.00 4.83
C GLY A 76 -16.64 -7.14 4.05
N LEU A 77 -15.35 -7.22 4.40
CA LEU A 77 -14.27 -6.46 3.77
C LEU A 77 -13.52 -7.34 2.78
N ALA A 78 -13.10 -6.75 1.67
CA ALA A 78 -12.32 -7.47 0.68
C ALA A 78 -10.87 -7.70 1.17
N PHE A 79 -10.36 -8.91 0.97
CA PHE A 79 -9.00 -9.30 1.34
C PHE A 79 -8.20 -9.69 0.10
N GLY A 80 -6.97 -9.18 -0.01
CA GLY A 80 -6.08 -9.43 -1.15
C GLY A 80 -4.70 -9.93 -0.76
N ILE A 81 -4.08 -10.68 -1.66
CA ILE A 81 -2.66 -11.10 -1.57
C ILE A 81 -1.87 -10.48 -2.73
N GLY A 82 -0.69 -9.93 -2.42
CA GLY A 82 0.29 -9.50 -3.42
C GLY A 82 1.42 -10.52 -3.59
N LEU A 83 1.61 -11.02 -4.81
CA LEU A 83 2.70 -11.94 -5.18
C LEU A 83 3.67 -11.27 -6.16
N SER A 84 4.94 -11.20 -5.80
CA SER A 84 6.05 -10.78 -6.66
C SER A 84 6.88 -11.98 -7.11
N PRO A 85 6.62 -12.59 -8.28
CA PRO A 85 7.38 -13.75 -8.78
C PRO A 85 8.76 -13.32 -9.34
N MET A 86 9.61 -12.74 -8.48
CA MET A 86 10.93 -12.21 -8.82
C MET A 86 11.81 -13.23 -9.54
N GLY A 87 12.51 -12.81 -10.58
CA GLY A 87 13.41 -13.66 -11.38
C GLY A 87 12.70 -14.62 -12.34
N LEU A 88 11.38 -14.82 -12.26
CA LEU A 88 10.67 -15.75 -13.16
C LEU A 88 10.67 -15.27 -14.62
N ALA A 89 10.61 -13.96 -14.84
CA ALA A 89 10.59 -13.36 -16.17
C ALA A 89 11.93 -13.52 -16.92
N GLU A 90 13.03 -13.65 -16.17
CA GLU A 90 14.41 -13.80 -16.67
C GLU A 90 14.72 -15.21 -17.16
N LEU A 91 13.93 -16.21 -16.75
CA LEU A 91 14.18 -17.60 -17.10
C LEU A 91 13.84 -17.87 -18.57
N ASP A 92 14.73 -18.62 -19.23
CA ASP A 92 14.42 -19.24 -20.51
C ASP A 92 13.29 -20.26 -20.32
N THR A 93 12.16 -20.02 -20.97
CA THR A 93 10.96 -20.86 -20.88
C THR A 93 11.17 -22.32 -21.23
N GLY A 94 12.16 -22.65 -22.07
CA GLY A 94 12.47 -24.03 -22.43
C GLY A 94 13.34 -24.75 -21.40
N SER A 95 13.86 -24.04 -20.41
CA SER A 95 14.81 -24.59 -19.45
C SER A 95 14.14 -25.42 -18.36
N GLN A 96 14.89 -26.37 -17.82
CA GLN A 96 14.48 -27.14 -16.64
C GLN A 96 14.24 -26.23 -15.42
N ALA A 97 14.97 -25.12 -15.33
CA ALA A 97 14.79 -24.13 -14.27
C ALA A 97 13.42 -23.46 -14.35
N ALA A 98 13.00 -23.02 -15.55
CA ALA A 98 11.65 -22.48 -15.76
C ALA A 98 10.58 -23.53 -15.43
N PHE A 99 10.73 -24.77 -15.90
CA PHE A 99 9.78 -25.84 -15.58
C PHE A 99 9.60 -26.04 -14.07
N ASN A 100 10.71 -26.07 -13.32
CA ASN A 100 10.66 -26.21 -11.87
C ASN A 100 10.01 -24.99 -11.21
N ALA A 101 10.37 -23.79 -11.64
CA ALA A 101 9.82 -22.55 -11.11
C ALA A 101 8.29 -22.46 -11.31
N TYR A 102 7.77 -22.84 -12.49
CA TYR A 102 6.32 -22.89 -12.71
C TYR A 102 5.61 -23.96 -11.87
N ARG A 103 6.24 -25.11 -11.56
CA ARG A 103 5.67 -26.06 -10.59
C ARG A 103 5.62 -25.48 -9.18
N GLN A 104 6.65 -24.76 -8.76
CA GLN A 104 6.66 -24.08 -7.46
C GLN A 104 5.62 -22.94 -7.41
N LEU A 105 5.40 -22.27 -8.54
CA LEU A 105 4.35 -21.27 -8.68
C LEU A 105 2.97 -21.91 -8.52
N ASP A 106 2.72 -23.07 -9.15
CA ASP A 106 1.48 -23.83 -8.96
C ASP A 106 1.24 -24.16 -7.47
N GLU A 107 2.27 -24.60 -6.74
CA GLU A 107 2.19 -24.89 -5.30
C GLU A 107 1.87 -23.63 -4.47
N LYS A 108 2.54 -22.50 -4.77
CA LYS A 108 2.28 -21.21 -4.12
C LYS A 108 0.86 -20.71 -4.39
N LEU A 109 0.41 -20.78 -5.64
CA LEU A 109 -0.94 -20.37 -6.05
C LEU A 109 -2.00 -21.23 -5.38
N ALA A 110 -1.75 -22.53 -5.17
CA ALA A 110 -2.65 -23.39 -4.39
C ALA A 110 -2.78 -22.95 -2.92
N GLN A 111 -1.68 -22.54 -2.28
CA GLN A 111 -1.74 -21.98 -0.93
C GLN A 111 -2.52 -20.66 -0.89
N ILE A 112 -2.29 -19.76 -1.86
CA ILE A 112 -3.03 -18.51 -1.99
C ILE A 112 -4.53 -18.78 -2.19
N GLN A 113 -4.89 -19.73 -3.06
CA GLN A 113 -6.29 -20.11 -3.29
C GLN A 113 -6.96 -20.63 -2.01
N SER A 114 -6.23 -21.33 -1.15
CA SER A 114 -6.75 -21.83 0.13
C SER A 114 -7.12 -20.72 1.13
N LEU A 115 -6.64 -19.49 0.91
CA LEU A 115 -7.02 -18.31 1.69
C LEU A 115 -8.39 -17.76 1.29
N SER A 116 -8.92 -18.15 0.11
CA SER A 116 -10.14 -17.58 -0.48
C SER A 116 -10.11 -16.05 -0.58
N ALA A 117 -8.94 -15.49 -0.92
CA ALA A 117 -8.79 -14.05 -1.10
C ALA A 117 -9.62 -13.54 -2.30
N ASP A 118 -10.32 -12.42 -2.13
CA ASP A 118 -11.11 -11.78 -3.19
C ASP A 118 -10.22 -11.16 -4.27
N LEU A 119 -9.01 -10.73 -3.88
CA LEU A 119 -8.04 -10.11 -4.79
C LEU A 119 -6.71 -10.88 -4.86
N LEU A 120 -6.20 -11.02 -6.08
CA LEU A 120 -4.83 -11.46 -6.33
C LEU A 120 -4.06 -10.38 -7.10
N CYS A 121 -3.03 -9.83 -6.46
CA CYS A 121 -2.15 -8.84 -7.09
C CYS A 121 -0.87 -9.50 -7.57
N ILE A 122 -0.45 -9.17 -8.80
CA ILE A 122 0.79 -9.69 -9.40
C ILE A 122 1.74 -8.51 -9.56
N LEU A 123 2.86 -8.56 -8.85
CA LEU A 123 3.64 -7.38 -8.53
C LEU A 123 5.02 -7.46 -9.19
N PHE A 124 5.32 -6.55 -10.11
CA PHE A 124 6.60 -6.45 -10.81
C PHE A 124 7.43 -5.22 -10.38
N ASP A 125 7.05 -4.57 -9.28
CA ASP A 125 7.74 -3.42 -8.70
C ASP A 125 9.15 -3.78 -8.21
N ASP A 126 10.05 -2.81 -8.32
CA ASP A 126 11.44 -2.86 -7.86
C ASP A 126 12.26 -4.01 -8.47
N MET A 127 12.03 -4.30 -9.75
CA MET A 127 12.75 -5.31 -10.52
C MET A 127 13.53 -4.67 -11.67
N PRO A 128 14.75 -5.17 -12.00
CA PRO A 128 15.50 -4.67 -13.15
C PRO A 128 14.74 -4.79 -14.47
N SER A 129 14.99 -3.85 -15.37
CA SER A 129 14.53 -3.88 -16.75
C SER A 129 15.11 -5.08 -17.48
N LEU A 130 14.25 -5.80 -18.20
CA LEU A 130 14.63 -6.93 -19.04
C LEU A 130 14.71 -6.54 -20.52
N GLY A 131 14.81 -5.24 -20.79
CA GLY A 131 14.83 -4.68 -22.13
C GLY A 131 13.44 -4.66 -22.78
N ASP A 132 13.42 -4.51 -24.11
CA ASP A 132 12.19 -4.22 -24.86
C ASP A 132 11.11 -5.32 -24.74
N ASP A 133 11.48 -6.58 -24.44
CA ASP A 133 10.54 -7.69 -24.31
C ASP A 133 9.88 -7.82 -22.91
N MET A 134 10.22 -6.95 -21.94
CA MET A 134 9.79 -7.17 -20.56
C MET A 134 8.27 -7.15 -20.38
N ALA A 135 7.54 -6.33 -21.15
CA ALA A 135 6.07 -6.30 -21.11
C ALA A 135 5.51 -7.69 -21.48
N ARG A 136 6.01 -8.28 -22.57
CA ARG A 136 5.60 -9.62 -23.01
C ARG A 136 5.95 -10.70 -21.98
N GLN A 137 7.11 -10.61 -21.35
CA GLN A 137 7.53 -11.56 -20.31
C GLN A 137 6.62 -11.50 -19.08
N GLN A 138 6.25 -10.29 -18.65
CA GLN A 138 5.30 -10.08 -17.55
C GLN A 138 3.91 -10.58 -17.91
N LEU A 139 3.41 -10.24 -19.11
CA LEU A 139 2.10 -10.70 -19.59
C LEU A 139 1.99 -12.23 -19.61
N ARG A 140 3.05 -12.94 -19.98
CA ARG A 140 3.08 -14.41 -19.92
C ARG A 140 2.91 -14.95 -18.50
N ILE A 141 3.55 -14.31 -17.52
CA ILE A 141 3.40 -14.69 -16.10
C ILE A 141 1.99 -14.37 -15.62
N VAL A 142 1.46 -13.21 -15.98
CA VAL A 142 0.09 -12.81 -15.64
C VAL A 142 -0.93 -13.79 -16.20
N ASP A 143 -0.86 -14.10 -17.50
CA ASP A 143 -1.73 -15.07 -18.17
C ASP A 143 -1.67 -16.46 -17.51
N TYR A 144 -0.47 -16.89 -17.12
CA TYR A 144 -0.30 -18.13 -16.38
C TYR A 144 -1.00 -18.10 -15.01
N VAL A 145 -0.80 -17.03 -14.22
CA VAL A 145 -1.37 -16.90 -12.88
C VAL A 145 -2.90 -16.85 -12.93
N ILE A 146 -3.48 -16.00 -13.80
CA ILE A 146 -4.95 -15.86 -13.92
C ILE A 146 -5.61 -17.14 -14.46
N GLY A 147 -4.87 -17.96 -15.22
CA GLY A 147 -5.34 -19.27 -15.68
C GLY A 147 -5.29 -20.36 -14.60
N LYS A 148 -4.65 -20.10 -13.46
CA LYS A 148 -4.37 -21.09 -12.40
C LYS A 148 -5.04 -20.78 -11.07
N ALA A 149 -5.05 -19.53 -10.65
CA ALA A 149 -5.69 -19.08 -9.41
C ALA A 149 -6.89 -18.20 -9.75
N VAL A 150 -8.02 -18.45 -9.07
CA VAL A 150 -9.28 -17.72 -9.23
C VAL A 150 -9.42 -16.70 -8.11
N ALA A 151 -9.56 -15.44 -8.50
CA ALA A 151 -9.93 -14.32 -7.64
C ALA A 151 -11.04 -13.49 -8.33
N ASP A 152 -11.79 -12.72 -7.55
CA ASP A 152 -12.83 -11.83 -8.07
C ASP A 152 -12.22 -10.64 -8.84
N ARG A 153 -11.01 -10.23 -8.44
CA ARG A 153 -10.29 -9.12 -9.07
C ARG A 153 -8.78 -9.36 -9.11
N TYR A 154 -8.16 -9.05 -10.23
CA TYR A 154 -6.71 -9.07 -10.40
C TYR A 154 -6.18 -7.65 -10.58
N ILE A 155 -5.07 -7.34 -9.92
CA ILE A 155 -4.40 -6.04 -10.05
C ILE A 155 -2.92 -6.26 -10.31
N ILE A 156 -2.39 -5.65 -11.37
CA ILE A 156 -0.99 -5.80 -11.74
C ILE A 156 -0.22 -4.56 -11.29
N CYS A 157 0.88 -4.72 -10.56
CA CYS A 157 1.83 -3.62 -10.38
C CYS A 157 2.89 -3.72 -11.49
N PRO A 158 2.90 -2.81 -12.49
CA PRO A 158 3.93 -2.81 -13.51
C PRO A 158 5.28 -2.41 -12.91
N SER A 159 6.40 -2.84 -13.49
CA SER A 159 7.75 -2.45 -13.03
C SER A 159 7.98 -0.95 -13.07
N TYR A 160 7.38 -0.27 -14.05
CA TYR A 160 7.34 1.18 -14.11
C TYR A 160 5.96 1.66 -13.66
N TYR A 161 5.74 1.68 -12.34
CA TYR A 161 4.49 2.07 -11.69
C TYR A 161 4.34 3.60 -11.49
N SER A 162 5.26 4.38 -12.04
CA SER A 162 5.27 5.84 -11.97
C SER A 162 5.91 6.46 -13.22
N THR A 163 5.64 7.75 -13.48
CA THR A 163 6.46 8.56 -14.40
C THR A 163 7.76 9.04 -13.78
N ASP A 164 8.02 8.74 -12.50
CA ASP A 164 9.24 9.13 -11.79
C ASP A 164 10.50 8.62 -12.52
N PRO A 165 11.40 9.52 -12.97
CA PRO A 165 12.68 9.12 -13.57
C PRO A 165 13.58 8.31 -12.64
N VAL A 166 13.31 8.29 -11.32
CA VAL A 166 14.05 7.44 -10.37
C VAL A 166 13.95 5.96 -10.72
N LEU A 167 12.81 5.51 -11.28
CA LEU A 167 12.62 4.11 -11.68
C LEU A 167 13.55 3.74 -12.83
N ASP A 168 13.66 4.60 -13.84
CA ASP A 168 14.63 4.41 -14.93
C ASP A 168 16.08 4.39 -14.43
N LYS A 169 16.40 5.21 -13.41
CA LYS A 169 17.74 5.29 -12.82
C LYS A 169 18.12 4.04 -12.02
N LEU A 170 17.19 3.51 -11.23
CA LEU A 170 17.43 2.38 -10.32
C LEU A 170 17.33 1.03 -11.03
N PHE A 171 16.33 0.90 -11.92
CA PHE A 171 15.97 -0.37 -12.52
C PHE A 171 16.33 -0.45 -14.00
N GLY A 172 16.90 0.60 -14.58
CA GLY A 172 17.28 0.66 -15.99
C GLY A 172 16.17 1.23 -16.87
N HIS A 173 16.49 1.46 -18.14
CA HIS A 173 15.62 2.19 -19.06
C HIS A 173 14.29 1.46 -19.32
N ARG A 174 13.19 2.20 -19.21
CA ARG A 174 11.85 1.74 -19.57
C ARG A 174 11.69 1.58 -21.08
N PRO A 175 11.15 0.45 -21.55
CA PRO A 175 10.76 0.29 -22.95
C PRO A 175 9.71 1.32 -23.38
N LYS A 176 9.87 1.91 -24.58
CA LYS A 176 9.02 3.04 -25.03
C LYS A 176 7.52 2.74 -25.06
N ALA A 177 7.15 1.52 -25.39
CA ALA A 177 5.75 1.10 -25.52
C ALA A 177 5.25 0.30 -24.31
N TYR A 178 6.03 0.21 -23.23
CA TYR A 178 5.81 -0.70 -22.09
C TYR A 178 4.37 -0.69 -21.57
N TRP A 179 3.86 0.47 -21.16
CA TRP A 179 2.49 0.57 -20.63
C TRP A 179 1.41 0.27 -21.66
N ARG A 180 1.60 0.72 -22.89
CA ARG A 180 0.66 0.48 -23.98
C ARG A 180 0.57 -1.00 -24.34
N GLU A 181 1.69 -1.71 -24.36
CA GLU A 181 1.71 -3.15 -24.58
C GLU A 181 0.99 -3.91 -23.47
N LEU A 182 1.20 -3.53 -22.20
CA LEU A 182 0.46 -4.10 -21.08
C LEU A 182 -1.05 -3.84 -21.22
N GLY A 183 -1.44 -2.57 -21.38
CA GLY A 183 -2.84 -2.14 -21.42
C GLY A 183 -3.64 -2.70 -22.60
N GLN A 184 -3.00 -3.01 -23.72
CA GLN A 184 -3.66 -3.61 -24.89
C GLN A 184 -3.78 -5.14 -24.80
N ALA A 185 -2.91 -5.80 -24.04
CA ALA A 185 -2.85 -7.26 -24.00
C ALA A 185 -3.78 -7.88 -22.96
N LEU A 186 -4.04 -7.20 -21.83
CA LEU A 186 -4.90 -7.74 -20.77
C LEU A 186 -6.37 -7.31 -20.92
N PRO A 187 -7.33 -8.18 -20.55
CA PRO A 187 -8.74 -7.83 -20.45
C PRO A 187 -8.98 -6.57 -19.63
N ALA A 188 -10.05 -5.82 -19.92
CA ALA A 188 -10.36 -4.53 -19.29
C ALA A 188 -10.70 -4.66 -17.80
N GLU A 189 -11.05 -5.87 -17.36
CA GLU A 189 -11.37 -6.23 -15.97
C GLU A 189 -10.13 -6.37 -15.09
N ILE A 190 -8.93 -6.49 -15.67
CA ILE A 190 -7.67 -6.51 -14.93
C ILE A 190 -7.20 -5.07 -14.69
N ASP A 191 -6.97 -4.71 -13.44
CA ASP A 191 -6.50 -3.38 -13.08
C ASP A 191 -4.98 -3.29 -13.06
N TYR A 192 -4.50 -2.04 -13.03
CA TYR A 192 -3.08 -1.73 -12.85
C TYR A 192 -2.88 -0.73 -11.71
N PHE A 193 -1.87 -0.98 -10.90
CA PHE A 193 -1.41 0.00 -9.90
C PHE A 193 -0.66 1.16 -10.56
N TRP A 194 -0.77 2.33 -9.93
CA TRP A 194 -0.05 3.55 -10.30
C TRP A 194 0.24 4.39 -9.05
N THR A 195 1.46 4.92 -8.90
CA THR A 195 1.84 5.75 -7.73
C THR A 195 1.88 7.25 -8.05
N GLY A 196 1.57 7.65 -9.29
CA GLY A 196 1.56 9.05 -9.73
C GLY A 196 2.87 9.50 -10.36
N GLU A 197 3.12 10.80 -10.30
CA GLU A 197 4.29 11.46 -10.88
C GLU A 197 5.61 11.06 -10.21
N GLN A 198 5.54 10.69 -8.93
CA GLN A 198 6.66 10.25 -8.11
C GLN A 198 6.34 8.87 -7.51
N VAL A 199 7.36 8.18 -7.00
CA VAL A 199 7.11 7.00 -6.15
C VAL A 199 6.26 7.39 -4.94
N CYS A 200 6.61 8.50 -4.28
CA CYS A 200 5.84 9.10 -3.17
C CYS A 200 5.25 10.46 -3.59
N SER A 201 4.17 10.45 -4.38
CA SER A 201 3.57 11.65 -4.96
C SER A 201 2.94 12.59 -3.93
N GLN A 202 3.26 13.88 -4.00
CA GLN A 202 2.64 14.91 -3.15
C GLN A 202 1.24 15.30 -3.62
N ASP A 203 0.96 15.18 -4.91
CA ASP A 203 -0.31 15.41 -5.58
C ASP A 203 -0.40 14.53 -6.83
N TYR A 204 -1.56 14.53 -7.49
CA TYR A 204 -1.79 13.78 -8.72
C TYR A 204 -2.41 14.72 -9.75
N SER A 205 -1.66 15.10 -10.78
CA SER A 205 -2.17 16.01 -11.81
C SER A 205 -3.15 15.30 -12.74
N ASP A 206 -4.15 16.04 -13.20
CA ASP A 206 -5.09 15.53 -14.21
C ASP A 206 -4.33 15.07 -15.47
N ASP A 207 -3.30 15.80 -15.90
CA ASP A 207 -2.50 15.44 -17.07
C ASP A 207 -1.82 14.07 -16.93
N ASN A 208 -1.22 13.78 -15.76
CA ASN A 208 -0.59 12.47 -15.51
C ASN A 208 -1.61 11.34 -15.48
N LEU A 209 -2.77 11.57 -14.83
CA LEU A 209 -3.85 10.59 -14.74
C LEU A 209 -4.47 10.30 -16.12
N HIS A 210 -4.70 11.32 -16.94
CA HIS A 210 -5.16 11.13 -18.33
C HIS A 210 -4.11 10.41 -19.17
N PHE A 211 -2.84 10.77 -19.02
CA PHE A 211 -1.75 10.12 -19.72
C PHE A 211 -1.70 8.63 -19.41
N ILE A 212 -1.65 8.24 -18.13
CA ILE A 212 -1.55 6.82 -17.79
C ILE A 212 -2.83 6.06 -18.14
N ALA A 213 -4.00 6.70 -18.03
CA ALA A 213 -5.26 6.09 -18.45
C ALA A 213 -5.31 5.82 -19.96
N ASP A 214 -4.76 6.71 -20.79
CA ASP A 214 -4.57 6.50 -22.23
C ASP A 214 -3.60 5.34 -22.49
N GLN A 215 -2.46 5.31 -21.80
CA GLN A 215 -1.47 4.25 -21.99
C GLN A 215 -2.03 2.87 -21.62
N LEU A 216 -2.73 2.75 -20.49
CA LEU A 216 -3.28 1.47 -20.01
C LEU A 216 -4.66 1.14 -20.59
N ALA A 217 -5.25 2.06 -21.34
CA ALA A 217 -6.62 2.01 -21.86
C ALA A 217 -7.70 1.80 -20.77
N ARG A 218 -7.42 2.22 -19.54
CA ARG A 218 -8.31 2.11 -18.36
C ARG A 218 -7.83 3.03 -17.23
N LEU A 219 -8.73 3.38 -16.31
CA LEU A 219 -8.33 4.16 -15.13
C LEU A 219 -7.41 3.33 -14.22
N PRO A 220 -6.34 3.93 -13.65
CA PRO A 220 -5.46 3.21 -12.74
C PRO A 220 -6.12 2.99 -11.37
N VAL A 221 -5.68 1.96 -10.66
CA VAL A 221 -5.84 1.84 -9.21
C VAL A 221 -4.66 2.54 -8.56
N ILE A 222 -4.91 3.53 -7.71
CA ILE A 222 -3.83 4.27 -7.08
C ILE A 222 -3.22 3.44 -5.95
N TRP A 223 -1.90 3.25 -6.00
CA TRP A 223 -1.09 2.84 -4.86
C TRP A 223 -0.46 4.12 -4.31
N ASP A 224 -1.10 4.73 -3.32
CA ASP A 224 -0.64 6.00 -2.75
C ASP A 224 0.41 5.71 -1.68
N ASN A 225 1.67 6.06 -1.94
CA ASN A 225 2.76 5.98 -0.97
C ASN A 225 2.69 7.14 0.04
N TYR A 226 1.54 7.23 0.70
CA TYR A 226 1.28 8.04 1.87
C TYR A 226 0.34 7.23 2.78
N PRO A 227 0.64 7.07 4.08
CA PRO A 227 1.70 7.73 4.87
C PRO A 227 3.07 7.02 4.91
N VAL A 228 3.37 6.03 4.06
CA VAL A 228 4.61 5.22 4.16
C VAL A 228 5.89 6.00 4.51
N ASN A 229 6.72 5.41 5.36
CA ASN A 229 7.98 5.98 5.85
C ASN A 229 9.12 4.96 5.89
N ASP A 230 9.17 4.05 4.93
CA ASP A 230 10.15 2.96 4.89
C ASP A 230 11.48 3.34 4.24
N GLY A 231 11.51 4.45 3.50
CA GLY A 231 12.70 4.97 2.82
C GLY A 231 13.83 5.44 3.73
N ALA A 232 15.06 5.53 3.19
CA ALA A 232 16.25 5.89 3.96
C ALA A 232 16.11 7.27 4.61
N LYS A 233 15.49 8.21 3.89
CA LYS A 233 15.20 9.54 4.41
C LYS A 233 13.88 9.55 5.17
N LEU A 234 12.85 8.91 4.64
CA LEU A 234 11.49 9.00 5.17
C LEU A 234 11.33 8.29 6.53
N SER A 235 12.11 7.24 6.81
CA SER A 235 12.12 6.55 8.11
C SER A 235 12.47 7.44 9.30
N ARG A 236 13.07 8.60 9.05
CA ARG A 236 13.33 9.62 10.07
C ARG A 236 12.10 10.45 10.43
N PHE A 237 10.96 10.28 9.77
CA PHE A 237 9.74 11.09 9.94
C PHE A 237 8.53 10.23 10.30
N LEU A 238 7.54 10.84 10.98
CA LEU A 238 6.20 10.28 11.12
C LEU A 238 5.22 11.11 10.32
N HIS A 239 4.55 10.48 9.35
CA HIS A 239 3.56 11.12 8.49
C HIS A 239 2.17 10.98 9.11
N LEU A 240 1.83 11.92 10.01
CA LEU A 240 0.60 11.87 10.82
C LEU A 240 -0.52 12.77 10.29
N GLN A 241 -0.23 13.59 9.28
CA GLN A 241 -1.15 14.57 8.73
C GLN A 241 -2.30 13.89 7.94
N PRO A 242 -3.45 14.55 7.76
CA PRO A 242 -4.51 13.98 6.93
C PRO A 242 -4.12 14.01 5.45
N PHE A 243 -4.75 13.16 4.64
CA PHE A 243 -4.60 13.18 3.18
C PHE A 243 -4.99 14.55 2.61
N LYS A 244 -4.15 15.08 1.72
CA LYS A 244 -4.35 16.35 0.99
C LYS A 244 -3.96 16.18 -0.48
N GLY A 245 -4.54 16.97 -1.38
CA GLY A 245 -4.14 16.99 -2.79
C GLY A 245 -4.60 15.77 -3.62
N ARG A 246 -5.62 15.02 -3.17
CA ARG A 246 -6.15 13.82 -3.85
C ARG A 246 -7.51 14.02 -4.52
N SER A 247 -7.95 15.27 -4.70
CA SER A 247 -9.29 15.56 -5.26
C SER A 247 -9.48 15.00 -6.66
N SER A 248 -8.45 14.99 -7.50
CA SER A 248 -8.52 14.44 -8.87
C SER A 248 -8.78 12.94 -8.89
N LEU A 249 -8.29 12.20 -7.89
CA LEU A 249 -8.44 10.74 -7.81
C LEU A 249 -9.89 10.28 -7.71
N ILE A 250 -10.76 11.13 -7.15
CA ILE A 250 -12.19 10.85 -6.98
C ILE A 250 -12.85 10.40 -8.28
N ASN A 251 -12.49 11.02 -9.41
CA ASN A 251 -13.09 10.71 -10.72
C ASN A 251 -12.14 10.00 -11.68
N MET A 252 -10.83 10.06 -11.42
CA MET A 252 -9.78 9.64 -12.34
C MET A 252 -9.07 8.34 -11.89
N SER A 253 -9.61 7.62 -10.91
CA SER A 253 -9.10 6.30 -10.51
C SER A 253 -10.18 5.23 -10.43
N ALA A 254 -9.75 3.97 -10.56
CA ALA A 254 -10.56 2.76 -10.34
C ALA A 254 -10.53 2.28 -8.87
N GLY A 255 -9.63 2.84 -8.06
CA GLY A 255 -9.44 2.56 -6.64
C GLY A 255 -8.32 3.43 -6.05
N HIS A 256 -8.20 3.42 -4.72
CA HIS A 256 -7.16 4.14 -3.97
C HIS A 256 -6.76 3.34 -2.73
N LEU A 257 -5.56 2.76 -2.80
CA LEU A 257 -4.97 1.92 -1.77
C LEU A 257 -3.78 2.68 -1.19
N ALA A 258 -3.85 3.01 0.09
CA ALA A 258 -2.77 3.70 0.79
C ALA A 258 -1.75 2.70 1.33
N ASN A 259 -0.46 2.97 1.08
CA ASN A 259 0.65 2.25 1.68
C ASN A 259 1.00 2.92 3.02
N PRO A 260 0.82 2.22 4.15
CA PRO A 260 0.98 2.78 5.48
C PRO A 260 2.44 2.82 5.94
N MET A 261 2.69 3.38 7.13
CA MET A 261 4.01 3.40 7.77
C MET A 261 4.37 2.05 8.39
N ASN A 262 5.63 1.90 8.78
CA ASN A 262 6.09 0.76 9.60
C ASN A 262 5.45 0.74 11.00
N GLN A 263 4.82 1.85 11.41
CA GLN A 263 4.04 2.00 12.64
C GLN A 263 2.55 1.71 12.35
N PRO A 264 2.04 0.47 12.56
CA PRO A 264 0.66 0.13 12.24
C PRO A 264 -0.37 1.01 12.94
N TYR A 265 -0.22 1.32 14.23
CA TYR A 265 -1.26 2.07 14.94
C TYR A 265 -1.22 3.56 14.58
N LEU A 266 -0.05 4.19 14.52
CA LEU A 266 0.07 5.59 14.11
C LEU A 266 -0.36 5.83 12.66
N SER A 267 -0.24 4.82 11.78
CA SER A 267 -0.77 4.89 10.42
C SER A 267 -2.29 5.02 10.36
N GLN A 268 -3.02 4.59 11.39
CA GLN A 268 -4.49 4.71 11.40
C GLN A 268 -4.96 6.16 11.37
N LEU A 269 -4.17 7.11 11.89
CA LEU A 269 -4.54 8.53 11.94
C LEU A 269 -4.65 9.17 10.54
N PRO A 270 -3.61 9.15 9.68
CA PRO A 270 -3.75 9.59 8.30
C PRO A 270 -4.77 8.73 7.53
N LEU A 271 -4.78 7.41 7.72
CA LEU A 271 -5.70 6.51 7.01
C LEU A 271 -7.18 6.77 7.32
N ALA A 272 -7.54 7.19 8.53
CA ALA A 272 -8.92 7.56 8.87
C ALA A 272 -9.43 8.73 8.01
N SER A 273 -8.53 9.63 7.60
CA SER A 273 -8.88 10.74 6.72
C SER A 273 -9.05 10.34 5.24
N LEU A 274 -8.56 9.16 4.82
CA LEU A 274 -8.66 8.67 3.45
C LEU A 274 -10.12 8.51 3.01
N ALA A 275 -10.95 7.87 3.83
CA ALA A 275 -12.36 7.63 3.51
C ALA A 275 -13.13 8.95 3.29
N ARG A 276 -12.74 10.01 4.00
CA ARG A 276 -13.36 11.34 3.90
C ARG A 276 -13.11 12.03 2.56
N LEU A 277 -12.12 11.58 1.78
CA LEU A 277 -11.94 12.02 0.39
C LEU A 277 -13.05 11.50 -0.52
N TYR A 278 -13.78 10.47 -0.10
CA TYR A 278 -14.72 9.73 -0.92
C TYR A 278 -16.12 9.79 -0.30
N PRO A 279 -16.91 10.84 -0.61
CA PRO A 279 -18.24 11.04 -0.02
C PRO A 279 -19.14 9.81 -0.07
N TRP A 280 -19.11 9.02 -1.15
CA TRP A 280 -19.96 7.83 -1.29
C TRP A 280 -19.60 6.64 -0.38
N LEU A 281 -18.48 6.70 0.36
CA LEU A 281 -18.15 5.69 1.37
C LEU A 281 -18.91 5.93 2.68
N GLY A 282 -19.33 7.16 2.97
CA GLY A 282 -20.13 7.48 4.16
C GLY A 282 -21.64 7.35 3.93
N ASP A 283 -22.39 7.22 5.03
CA ASP A 283 -23.84 7.44 4.99
C ASP A 283 -24.13 8.90 4.60
N ALA A 284 -25.17 9.10 3.79
CA ALA A 284 -25.49 10.39 3.16
C ALA A 284 -25.74 11.54 4.17
N ASP A 285 -25.94 11.22 5.45
CA ASP A 285 -26.21 12.18 6.53
C ASP A 285 -24.93 12.73 7.21
N ASP A 286 -23.76 12.14 6.96
CA ASP A 286 -22.48 12.54 7.61
C ASP A 286 -21.57 13.39 6.69
N ILE A 287 -21.98 13.56 5.43
CA ILE A 287 -21.23 14.31 4.42
C ILE A 287 -21.69 15.78 4.47
N GLY A 288 -21.15 16.52 5.44
CA GLY A 288 -21.11 17.97 5.35
C GLY A 288 -20.53 18.36 3.99
N SER A 289 -21.31 19.10 3.19
CA SER A 289 -21.04 19.44 1.79
C SER A 289 -19.57 19.70 1.48
N ALA A 290 -18.87 18.69 0.96
CA ALA A 290 -17.51 18.84 0.44
C ALA A 290 -17.56 19.46 -0.96
N SER A 291 -18.10 20.68 -1.03
CA SER A 291 -18.03 21.53 -2.21
C SER A 291 -17.09 22.70 -1.89
N HIS A 292 -15.87 22.62 -2.41
CA HIS A 292 -14.94 23.74 -2.60
C HIS A 292 -14.70 24.63 -1.36
N GLY A 293 -13.87 24.15 -0.42
CA GLY A 293 -13.39 24.92 0.72
C GLY A 293 -12.17 24.26 1.38
N HIS A 294 -10.99 24.68 0.95
CA HIS A 294 -9.70 24.02 1.14
C HIS A 294 -9.14 24.08 2.59
N GLU A 295 -8.54 22.96 3.01
CA GLU A 295 -7.70 22.74 4.20
C GLU A 295 -8.37 22.82 5.58
N LYS A 296 -9.04 23.91 5.93
CA LYS A 296 -9.68 24.05 7.26
C LYS A 296 -10.81 23.04 7.49
N ALA A 297 -11.47 22.62 6.41
CA ALA A 297 -12.53 21.61 6.45
C ALA A 297 -11.99 20.18 6.69
N ALA A 298 -10.71 19.91 6.39
CA ALA A 298 -10.08 18.62 6.64
C ALA A 298 -9.45 18.54 8.05
N GLU A 299 -9.08 19.67 8.66
CA GLU A 299 -8.48 19.70 9.99
C GLU A 299 -9.44 19.32 11.12
N LEU A 300 -10.70 19.74 11.06
CA LEU A 300 -11.68 19.42 12.11
C LEU A 300 -11.98 17.91 12.17
N PRO A 301 -12.33 17.24 11.05
CA PRO A 301 -12.52 15.79 11.04
C PRO A 301 -11.27 15.01 11.46
N TRP A 302 -10.07 15.46 11.08
CA TRP A 302 -8.82 14.82 11.49
C TRP A 302 -8.58 14.88 13.01
N ARG A 303 -8.99 15.97 13.68
CA ARG A 303 -8.93 16.06 15.14
C ARG A 303 -9.93 15.11 15.81
N GLU A 304 -11.13 14.99 15.26
CA GLU A 304 -12.14 14.05 15.75
C GLU A 304 -11.70 12.60 15.60
N ASP A 305 -11.10 12.26 14.45
CA ASP A 305 -10.50 10.93 14.23
C ASP A 305 -9.36 10.66 15.21
N ALA A 306 -8.51 11.65 15.49
CA ALA A 306 -7.47 11.52 16.50
C ALA A 306 -8.05 11.29 17.90
N GLU A 307 -9.10 12.01 18.31
CA GLU A 307 -9.73 11.82 19.62
C GLU A 307 -10.40 10.45 19.73
N ARG A 308 -11.05 9.97 18.67
CA ARG A 308 -11.68 8.63 18.61
C ARG A 308 -10.66 7.51 18.71
N LEU A 309 -9.54 7.61 17.99
CA LEU A 309 -8.51 6.57 17.94
C LEU A 309 -7.60 6.60 19.19
N LEU A 310 -7.10 7.76 19.58
CA LEU A 310 -6.06 7.91 20.61
C LEU A 310 -6.63 8.23 22.00
N GLY A 311 -7.87 8.70 22.08
CA GLY A 311 -8.44 9.34 23.27
C GLY A 311 -7.95 10.78 23.45
N SER A 312 -8.79 11.64 24.04
CA SER A 312 -8.59 13.11 24.02
C SER A 312 -7.23 13.59 24.56
N ALA A 313 -6.70 12.97 25.63
CA ALA A 313 -5.44 13.39 26.24
C ALA A 313 -4.22 13.09 25.34
N LEU A 314 -4.16 11.90 24.76
CA LEU A 314 -3.08 11.52 23.85
C LEU A 314 -3.24 12.23 22.51
N ALA A 315 -4.46 12.30 21.96
CA ALA A 315 -4.78 13.03 20.74
C ALA A 315 -4.28 14.48 20.79
N LYS A 316 -4.55 15.21 21.89
CA LYS A 316 -4.05 16.58 22.08
C LYS A 316 -2.52 16.68 22.00
N SER A 317 -1.82 15.69 22.54
CA SER A 317 -0.34 15.65 22.51
C SER A 317 0.15 15.35 21.09
N VAL A 318 -0.36 14.29 20.47
CA VAL A 318 0.03 13.87 19.13
C VAL A 318 -0.27 14.95 18.09
N LEU A 319 -1.46 15.56 18.13
CA LEU A 319 -1.84 16.64 17.20
C LEU A 319 -0.95 17.88 17.32
N LYS A 320 -0.46 18.18 18.53
CA LYS A 320 0.46 19.29 18.77
C LYS A 320 1.83 19.00 18.13
N ASP A 321 2.31 17.77 18.24
CA ASP A 321 3.66 17.41 17.80
C ASP A 321 3.70 16.89 16.35
N ALA A 322 2.55 16.53 15.76
CA ALA A 322 2.45 15.96 14.42
C ALA A 322 3.14 16.81 13.34
N ALA A 323 3.01 18.13 13.39
CA ALA A 323 3.68 19.02 12.43
C ALA A 323 5.21 18.96 12.57
N ILE A 324 5.72 18.84 13.80
CA ILE A 324 7.16 18.73 14.07
C ILE A 324 7.66 17.37 13.60
N PHE A 325 6.98 16.28 13.95
CA PHE A 325 7.38 14.93 13.55
C PHE A 325 7.34 14.72 12.03
N SER A 326 6.38 15.33 11.33
CA SER A 326 6.30 15.25 9.86
C SER A 326 7.27 16.18 9.13
N ALA A 327 7.66 17.33 9.69
CA ALA A 327 8.49 18.32 8.99
C ALA A 327 9.97 18.29 9.38
N GLN A 328 10.27 18.00 10.65
CA GLN A 328 11.64 18.03 11.19
C GLN A 328 12.22 16.62 11.36
N GLY A 329 11.37 15.62 11.64
CA GLY A 329 11.80 14.25 11.88
C GLY A 329 12.70 14.11 13.12
N LEU A 330 13.28 12.92 13.30
CA LEU A 330 14.17 12.61 14.43
C LEU A 330 15.41 13.50 14.45
N ASP A 331 15.98 13.77 13.27
CA ASP A 331 17.25 14.50 13.14
C ASP A 331 17.11 16.01 13.38
N GLY A 332 15.87 16.53 13.37
CA GLY A 332 15.58 17.91 13.71
C GLY A 332 15.31 18.14 15.20
N LEU A 333 15.15 17.09 16.00
CA LEU A 333 14.91 17.19 17.44
C LEU A 333 16.23 17.25 18.21
N SER A 334 16.33 18.13 19.21
CA SER A 334 17.45 18.07 20.15
C SER A 334 17.34 16.83 21.04
N GLU A 335 18.45 16.32 21.55
CA GLU A 335 18.44 15.19 22.50
C GLU A 335 17.58 15.48 23.74
N ALA A 336 17.55 16.74 24.19
CA ALA A 336 16.71 17.16 25.31
C ALA A 336 15.21 17.10 24.96
N ASP A 337 14.82 17.57 23.77
CA ASP A 337 13.43 17.55 23.30
C ASP A 337 12.95 16.11 23.03
N LYS A 338 13.84 15.27 22.47
CA LYS A 338 13.60 13.85 22.23
C LYS A 338 13.38 13.10 23.55
N GLN A 339 14.25 13.30 24.55
CA GLN A 339 14.09 12.69 25.87
C GLN A 339 12.83 13.20 26.61
N ALA A 340 12.51 14.49 26.48
CA ALA A 340 11.28 15.05 27.04
C ALA A 340 10.03 14.42 26.40
N SER A 341 10.04 14.25 25.08
CA SER A 341 8.97 13.59 24.34
C SER A 341 8.82 12.12 24.73
N ILE A 342 9.92 11.37 24.87
CA ILE A 342 9.91 9.99 25.35
C ILE A 342 9.25 9.90 26.72
N ASN A 343 9.68 10.73 27.68
CA ASN A 343 9.13 10.73 29.03
C ASN A 343 7.63 11.09 29.05
N HIS A 344 7.22 12.01 28.17
CA HIS A 344 5.82 12.40 28.03
C HIS A 344 4.95 11.26 27.49
N TYR A 345 5.35 10.66 26.36
CA TYR A 345 4.57 9.62 25.71
C TYR A 345 4.58 8.29 26.49
N ALA A 346 5.67 7.96 27.19
CA ALA A 346 5.75 6.80 28.08
C ALA A 346 4.75 6.86 29.26
N GLY A 347 4.19 8.04 29.56
CA GLY A 347 3.14 8.21 30.57
C GLY A 347 1.75 7.72 30.13
N PHE A 348 1.54 7.42 28.85
CA PHE A 348 0.26 6.94 28.33
C PHE A 348 0.27 5.41 28.19
N ASN A 349 -0.74 4.74 28.73
CA ASN A 349 -0.98 3.31 28.48
C ASN A 349 -1.74 3.13 27.17
N SER A 350 -1.04 3.19 26.04
CA SER A 350 -1.64 3.16 24.70
C SER A 350 -0.67 2.59 23.67
N VAL A 351 -1.16 1.74 22.77
CA VAL A 351 -0.36 1.19 21.65
C VAL A 351 0.20 2.28 20.75
N TYR A 352 -0.56 3.36 20.52
CA TYR A 352 -0.11 4.53 19.75
C TYR A 352 1.05 5.25 20.44
N ALA A 353 0.99 5.39 21.77
CA ALA A 353 2.05 6.04 22.53
C ALA A 353 3.31 5.16 22.59
N ASN A 354 3.16 3.84 22.67
CA ASN A 354 4.26 2.90 22.60
C ASN A 354 4.99 3.01 21.26
N GLU A 355 4.27 3.04 20.13
CA GLU A 355 4.90 3.24 18.81
C GLU A 355 5.63 4.57 18.68
N LEU A 356 5.08 5.65 19.26
CA LEU A 356 5.76 6.95 19.30
C LEU A 356 7.07 6.87 20.08
N VAL A 357 7.07 6.18 21.23
CA VAL A 357 8.29 5.96 22.02
C VAL A 357 9.29 5.07 21.27
N GLU A 358 8.82 4.01 20.60
CA GLU A 358 9.68 3.15 19.76
C GLU A 358 10.32 3.94 18.62
N TRP A 359 9.58 4.83 17.96
CA TRP A 359 10.12 5.72 16.92
C TRP A 359 11.11 6.74 17.49
N LEU A 360 10.78 7.42 18.59
CA LEU A 360 11.68 8.35 19.28
C LEU A 360 12.93 7.64 19.82
N THR A 361 12.90 6.34 20.05
CA THR A 361 14.07 5.54 20.45
C THR A 361 14.75 4.83 19.27
N GLU A 362 14.39 5.20 18.04
CA GLU A 362 15.00 4.75 16.79
C GLU A 362 14.91 3.23 16.54
N GLN A 363 13.84 2.59 17.03
CA GLN A 363 13.62 1.15 16.83
C GLN A 363 13.12 0.81 15.42
N TYR A 364 12.62 1.80 14.68
CA TYR A 364 12.23 1.65 13.28
C TYR A 364 13.40 2.06 12.38
N VAL A 365 14.19 1.06 11.97
CA VAL A 365 15.39 1.26 11.16
C VAL A 365 15.06 1.08 9.68
N PHE A 366 15.70 1.89 8.84
CA PHE A 366 15.67 1.75 7.39
C PHE A 366 16.09 0.34 6.95
N ASP A 367 15.32 -0.25 6.04
CA ASP A 367 15.67 -1.50 5.38
C ASP A 367 16.45 -1.20 4.10
N PRO A 368 17.74 -1.62 3.98
CA PRO A 368 18.55 -1.39 2.79
C PRO A 368 17.98 -2.00 1.50
N ALA A 369 17.01 -2.91 1.59
CA ALA A 369 16.30 -3.43 0.42
C ALA A 369 15.35 -2.41 -0.21
N CYS A 370 14.95 -1.36 0.50
CA CYS A 370 14.18 -0.25 -0.07
C CYS A 370 15.10 0.65 -0.90
N LEU A 371 14.99 0.56 -2.22
CA LEU A 371 15.84 1.31 -3.15
C LEU A 371 15.25 2.65 -3.57
N THR A 372 13.96 2.85 -3.35
CA THR A 372 13.15 3.94 -3.91
C THR A 372 12.76 5.03 -2.90
N GLY A 373 13.26 4.95 -1.65
CA GLY A 373 12.88 5.85 -0.55
C GLY A 373 14.02 6.66 0.11
#